data_AF-A0A3D3FUF4-F1
#
_entry.id   AF-A0A3D3FUF4-F1
#
_cell.length_a   1.000
_cell.length_b   1.000
_cell.length_c   1.000
_cell.angle_alpha   90.00
_cell.angle_beta   90.00
_cell.angle_gamma   90.00
#
_symmetry.space_group_name_H-M   'P 1'
#
loop_
_entity.id
_entity.type
_entity.pdbx_description
1 polymer ?
#
loop_
_entity_poly.entity_id
_entity_poly.type
_entity_poly.pdbx_seq_one_letter_code
_entity_poly.pdbx_strand_id
1 'polypeptide(L)'
;MHRHQAGKGESVLRTIRRIPARRHRDLSGRPGVDVVHICTPHLSHPSIANEMLIGGKHVFYEKPLAIVPDDALAIIETARRHDRYLGVCFQNRMNPAARIEAKRLLDSKKYGEIRSAMGLVAWDRHGTYYTGSDWRGRYATEGGGCIIN
;
A
#
# COMPACT_ATOMS: atom_id res chain seq x y z
N MET A 1 29.78 15.61 7.68
CA MET A 1 30.02 14.43 6.81
C MET A 1 30.00 13.18 7.68
N HIS A 2 28.89 12.42 7.71
CA HIS A 2 28.90 11.04 8.23
C HIS A 2 27.79 10.21 7.60
N ARG A 3 28.13 8.93 7.41
CA ARG A 3 27.61 7.98 6.44
C ARG A 3 26.19 7.51 6.77
N HIS A 4 25.38 7.37 5.72
CA HIS A 4 24.07 6.74 5.77
C HIS A 4 24.21 5.24 6.07
N GLN A 5 23.52 4.77 7.10
CA GLN A 5 23.57 3.40 7.59
C GLN A 5 22.74 2.50 6.67
N ALA A 6 23.42 1.84 5.72
CA ALA A 6 22.88 0.69 5.00
C ALA A 6 22.82 -0.49 5.98
N GLY A 7 21.62 -0.93 6.37
CA GLY A 7 21.51 -2.03 7.33
C GLY A 7 20.08 -2.36 7.70
N LYS A 8 19.37 -3.04 6.80
CA LYS A 8 18.19 -3.90 7.05
C LYS A 8 17.60 -4.48 5.76
N GLY A 9 17.87 -3.86 4.60
CA GLY A 9 17.36 -4.32 3.31
C GLY A 9 18.19 -5.42 2.63
N GLU A 10 19.47 -5.60 2.94
CA GLU A 10 20.37 -6.40 2.09
C GLU A 10 20.20 -7.92 2.17
N SER A 11 19.75 -8.48 3.30
CA SER A 11 19.68 -9.94 3.46
C SER A 11 18.48 -10.58 2.74
N VAL A 12 17.40 -9.82 2.51
CA VAL A 12 16.20 -10.29 1.78
C VAL A 12 16.41 -10.30 0.25
N LEU A 13 17.46 -9.63 -0.24
CA LEU A 13 17.64 -9.33 -1.67
C LEU A 13 18.36 -10.42 -2.48
N ARG A 14 18.84 -11.51 -1.87
CA ARG A 14 19.57 -12.59 -2.56
C ARG A 14 18.68 -13.58 -3.31
N THR A 15 17.40 -13.67 -2.97
CA THR A 15 16.47 -14.68 -3.53
C THR A 15 15.60 -14.14 -4.67
N ILE A 16 15.63 -12.82 -4.92
CA ILE A 16 14.79 -12.18 -5.94
C ILE A 16 15.60 -12.01 -7.22
N ARG A 17 15.11 -12.55 -8.34
CA ARG A 17 15.68 -12.28 -9.67
C ARG A 17 15.63 -10.78 -9.92
N ARG A 18 16.80 -10.13 -9.89
CA ARG A 18 16.90 -8.68 -10.06
C ARG A 18 16.72 -8.31 -11.52
N ILE A 19 15.65 -7.59 -11.77
CA ILE A 19 15.45 -6.88 -13.02
C ILE A 19 15.94 -5.44 -12.77
N PRO A 20 17.13 -5.04 -13.27
CA PRO A 20 17.65 -3.71 -13.01
C PRO A 20 16.74 -2.67 -13.67
N ALA A 21 16.19 -1.77 -12.87
CA ALA A 21 15.45 -0.59 -13.28
C ALA A 21 15.87 0.56 -12.36
N ARG A 22 16.09 1.75 -12.93
CA ARG A 22 16.52 2.93 -12.14
C ARG A 22 15.35 3.88 -11.89
N ARG A 23 14.31 3.81 -12.72
CA ARG A 23 13.08 4.59 -12.58
C ARG A 23 11.87 3.66 -12.74
N HIS A 24 10.77 3.94 -12.03
CA HIS A 24 9.55 3.13 -12.13
C HIS A 24 9.03 3.02 -13.57
N ARG A 25 9.16 4.08 -14.37
CA ARG A 25 8.78 4.10 -15.80
C ARG A 25 9.48 3.07 -16.66
N ASP A 26 10.66 2.61 -16.24
CA ASP A 26 11.39 1.56 -16.95
C ASP A 26 10.67 0.20 -16.82
N LEU A 27 9.64 0.09 -15.96
CA LEU A 27 8.84 -1.11 -15.73
C LEU A 27 7.51 -1.11 -16.48
N SER A 28 6.91 0.05 -16.75
CA SER A 28 5.57 0.19 -17.33
C SER A 28 5.38 -0.62 -18.61
N GLY A 29 6.34 -0.60 -19.55
CA GLY A 29 6.27 -1.39 -20.79
C GLY A 29 7.12 -2.65 -20.80
N ARG A 30 7.71 -3.03 -19.66
CA ARG A 30 8.78 -4.05 -19.65
C ARG A 30 8.24 -5.46 -19.86
N PRO A 31 8.73 -6.23 -20.84
CA PRO A 31 8.38 -7.65 -20.96
C PRO A 31 8.89 -8.46 -19.77
N GLY A 32 8.12 -9.47 -19.34
CA GLY A 32 8.47 -10.33 -18.21
C GLY A 32 8.25 -9.72 -16.83
N VAL A 33 7.52 -8.59 -16.75
CA VAL A 33 7.01 -8.02 -15.50
C VAL A 33 5.48 -7.97 -15.60
N ASP A 34 4.79 -8.73 -14.75
CA ASP A 34 3.33 -8.83 -14.78
C ASP A 34 2.67 -7.99 -13.68
N VAL A 35 3.33 -7.91 -12.52
CA VAL A 35 2.82 -7.25 -11.32
C VAL A 35 3.87 -6.28 -10.76
N VAL A 36 3.44 -5.10 -10.32
CA VAL A 36 4.26 -4.09 -9.65
C VAL A 36 3.72 -3.83 -8.25
N HIS A 37 4.59 -3.88 -7.23
CA HIS A 37 4.27 -3.49 -5.86
C HIS A 37 4.78 -2.07 -5.60
N ILE A 38 3.87 -1.13 -5.34
CA ILE A 38 4.18 0.28 -5.07
C ILE A 38 4.32 0.48 -3.56
N CYS A 39 5.55 0.73 -3.10
CA CYS A 39 5.91 1.01 -1.70
C CYS A 39 6.51 2.42 -1.52
N THR A 40 6.10 3.38 -2.34
CA THR A 40 6.66 4.75 -2.36
C THR A 40 5.91 5.66 -1.36
N PRO A 41 6.29 6.93 -1.18
CA PRO A 41 5.51 7.86 -0.36
C PRO A 41 4.09 8.09 -0.91
N HIS A 42 3.11 8.32 -0.03
CA HIS A 42 1.67 8.34 -0.36
C HIS A 42 1.33 9.28 -1.53
N LEU A 43 1.92 10.48 -1.58
CA LEU A 43 1.65 11.46 -2.64
C LEU A 43 2.01 10.97 -4.05
N SER A 44 3.01 10.09 -4.16
CA SER A 44 3.45 9.54 -5.45
C SER A 44 2.60 8.37 -5.94
N HIS A 45 1.78 7.78 -5.06
CA HIS A 45 1.00 6.59 -5.34
C HIS A 45 0.16 6.74 -6.61
N PRO A 46 -0.71 7.75 -6.76
CA PRO A 46 -1.67 7.78 -7.87
C PRO A 46 -1.01 7.86 -9.24
N SER A 47 0.03 8.68 -9.35
CA SER A 47 0.78 8.87 -10.59
C SER A 47 1.45 7.56 -11.02
N ILE A 48 2.14 6.89 -10.09
CA ILE A 48 2.86 5.65 -10.40
C ILE A 48 1.90 4.52 -10.77
N ALA A 49 0.77 4.34 -10.08
CA ALA A 49 -0.15 3.27 -10.48
C ALA A 49 -0.81 3.51 -11.81
N ASN A 50 -1.26 4.74 -12.11
CA ASN A 50 -1.82 5.02 -13.43
C ASN A 50 -0.78 4.68 -14.52
N GLU A 51 0.47 5.08 -14.34
CA GLU A 51 1.56 4.75 -15.28
C GLU A 51 1.77 3.23 -15.44
N MET A 52 1.70 2.45 -14.35
CA MET A 52 1.87 1.00 -14.40
C MET A 52 0.66 0.28 -15.01
N LEU A 53 -0.56 0.69 -14.64
CA LEU A 53 -1.81 0.13 -15.16
C LEU A 53 -1.95 0.38 -16.66
N ILE A 54 -1.67 1.61 -17.12
CA ILE A 54 -1.64 1.97 -18.54
C ILE A 54 -0.59 1.15 -19.29
N GLY A 55 0.55 0.85 -18.66
CA GLY A 55 1.59 -0.04 -19.18
C GLY A 55 1.20 -1.52 -19.25
N GLY A 56 -0.02 -1.88 -18.84
CA GLY A 56 -0.48 -3.26 -18.85
C GLY A 56 0.00 -4.08 -17.66
N LYS A 57 0.42 -3.45 -16.55
CA LYS A 57 0.83 -4.12 -15.32
C LYS A 57 -0.32 -4.23 -14.34
N HIS A 58 -0.37 -5.33 -13.60
CA HIS A 58 -1.16 -5.40 -12.38
C HIS A 58 -0.45 -4.61 -11.27
N VAL A 59 -1.23 -3.96 -10.41
CA VAL A 59 -0.70 -3.12 -9.35
C VAL A 59 -1.13 -3.63 -7.98
N PHE A 60 -0.16 -3.77 -7.09
CA PHE A 60 -0.36 -3.99 -5.67
C PHE A 60 0.23 -2.81 -4.89
N TYR A 61 -0.49 -2.28 -3.92
CA TYR A 61 -0.13 -1.06 -3.18
C TYR A 61 0.25 -1.36 -1.74
N GLU A 62 1.22 -0.62 -1.21
CA GLU A 62 1.15 -0.24 0.20
C GLU A 62 0.03 0.78 0.43
N LYS A 63 -0.62 0.73 1.59
CA LYS A 63 -1.69 1.67 1.94
C LYS A 63 -1.13 3.08 2.21
N PRO A 64 -1.91 4.15 1.97
CA PRO A 64 -3.24 4.19 1.37
C PRO A 64 -3.19 4.16 -0.16
N LEU A 65 -4.32 3.86 -0.81
CA LEU A 65 -4.44 3.91 -2.28
C LEU A 65 -4.15 5.33 -2.81
N ALA A 66 -4.71 6.34 -2.17
CA ALA A 66 -4.44 7.76 -2.41
C ALA A 66 -4.78 8.57 -1.14
N ILE A 67 -4.29 9.80 -1.07
CA ILE A 67 -4.64 10.75 0.01
C ILE A 67 -5.86 11.61 -0.33
N VAL A 68 -6.26 11.65 -1.61
CA VAL A 68 -7.47 12.31 -2.11
C VAL A 68 -8.43 11.25 -2.67
N PRO A 69 -9.73 11.29 -2.36
CA PRO A 69 -10.70 10.32 -2.87
C PRO A 69 -10.79 10.26 -4.40
N ASP A 70 -10.74 11.41 -5.07
CA ASP A 70 -10.84 11.48 -6.53
C ASP A 70 -9.65 10.78 -7.22
N ASP A 71 -8.45 10.89 -6.66
CA ASP A 71 -7.28 10.14 -7.14
C ASP A 71 -7.50 8.63 -7.00
N ALA A 72 -8.07 8.17 -5.88
CA ALA A 72 -8.38 6.75 -5.69
C ALA A 72 -9.39 6.25 -6.72
N LEU A 73 -10.45 7.02 -6.99
CA LEU A 73 -11.46 6.70 -8.01
C LEU A 73 -10.83 6.65 -9.41
N ALA A 74 -9.96 7.60 -9.74
CA ALA A 74 -9.27 7.64 -11.02
C ALA A 74 -8.39 6.39 -11.24
N ILE A 75 -7.65 5.94 -10.21
CA ILE A 75 -6.82 4.72 -10.30
C ILE A 75 -7.70 3.48 -10.51
N ILE A 76 -8.82 3.37 -9.78
CA ILE A 76 -9.77 2.24 -9.93
C ILE A 76 -10.32 2.21 -11.35
N GLU A 77 -10.67 3.36 -11.91
CA GLU A 77 -11.19 3.46 -13.27
C GLU A 77 -10.12 3.11 -14.31
N THR A 78 -8.88 3.56 -14.13
CA THR A 78 -7.76 3.14 -14.98
C THR A 78 -7.54 1.62 -14.92
N ALA A 79 -7.60 1.02 -13.73
CA ALA A 79 -7.45 -0.43 -13.59
C ALA A 79 -8.54 -1.20 -14.37
N ARG A 80 -9.79 -0.74 -14.30
CA ARG A 80 -10.90 -1.33 -15.05
C ARG A 80 -10.73 -1.15 -16.56
N ARG A 81 -10.43 0.06 -17.02
CA ARG A 81 -10.26 0.37 -18.45
C ARG A 81 -9.16 -0.43 -19.12
N HIS A 82 -8.09 -0.73 -18.38
CA HIS A 82 -6.95 -1.50 -18.90
C HIS A 82 -7.02 -2.99 -18.55
N ASP A 83 -8.15 -3.47 -18.00
CA ASP A 83 -8.36 -4.86 -17.58
C ASP A 83 -7.21 -5.41 -16.72
N ARG A 84 -6.80 -4.62 -15.70
CA ARG A 84 -5.71 -4.96 -14.78
C ARG A 84 -6.23 -5.06 -13.35
N TYR A 85 -5.71 -6.04 -12.61
CA TYR A 85 -5.91 -6.11 -11.16
C TYR A 85 -5.24 -4.97 -10.40
N LEU A 86 -5.97 -4.45 -9.42
CA LEU A 86 -5.53 -3.47 -8.45
C LEU A 86 -5.79 -4.01 -7.04
N GLY A 87 -4.75 -4.12 -6.22
CA GLY A 87 -4.86 -4.55 -4.82
C GLY A 87 -4.17 -3.57 -3.88
N VAL A 88 -4.65 -3.51 -2.64
CA VAL A 88 -4.06 -2.67 -1.57
C VAL A 88 -3.74 -3.54 -0.37
N CYS A 89 -2.54 -3.36 0.18
CA CYS A 89 -2.02 -4.07 1.34
C CYS A 89 -2.74 -3.58 2.60
N PHE A 90 -3.77 -4.33 3.02
CA PHE A 90 -4.38 -4.20 4.35
C PHE A 90 -3.96 -5.40 5.21
N GLN A 91 -2.69 -5.45 5.60
CA GLN A 91 -2.06 -6.60 6.25
C GLN A 91 -2.79 -7.08 7.50
N ASN A 92 -3.37 -6.17 8.30
CA ASN A 92 -4.12 -6.53 9.50
C ASN A 92 -5.35 -7.40 9.22
N ARG A 93 -5.94 -7.32 8.02
CA ARG A 93 -7.05 -8.18 7.60
C ARG A 93 -6.62 -9.64 7.51
N MET A 94 -5.32 -9.90 7.33
CA MET A 94 -4.76 -11.23 7.14
C MET A 94 -4.32 -11.90 8.45
N ASN A 95 -4.36 -11.16 9.57
CA ASN A 95 -4.07 -11.73 10.89
C ASN A 95 -5.04 -12.89 11.18
N PRO A 96 -4.58 -14.03 11.74
CA PRO A 96 -5.43 -15.21 11.96
C PRO A 96 -6.74 -14.91 12.70
N ALA A 97 -6.69 -14.06 13.74
CA ALA A 97 -7.88 -13.64 14.47
C ALA A 97 -8.91 -12.91 13.59
N ALA A 98 -8.45 -12.01 12.72
CA ALA A 98 -9.32 -11.23 11.84
C ALA A 98 -9.80 -12.05 10.62
N ARG A 99 -8.88 -12.75 9.95
CA ARG A 99 -9.19 -13.47 8.71
C ARG A 99 -9.99 -14.74 8.95
N ILE A 100 -9.62 -15.51 9.98
CA ILE A 100 -10.16 -16.85 10.19
C ILE A 100 -11.32 -16.76 11.17
N GLU A 101 -11.07 -16.30 12.40
CA GLU A 101 -12.08 -16.43 13.45
C GLU A 101 -13.22 -15.43 13.30
N ALA A 102 -12.93 -14.14 13.10
CA ALA A 102 -13.99 -13.15 12.90
C ALA A 102 -14.83 -13.48 11.67
N LYS A 103 -14.21 -13.77 10.50
CA LYS A 103 -14.96 -14.14 9.29
C LYS A 103 -15.81 -15.39 9.49
N ARG A 104 -15.27 -16.43 10.11
CA ARG A 104 -16.00 -17.68 10.41
C ARG A 104 -17.22 -17.41 11.29
N LEU A 105 -17.07 -16.60 12.33
CA LEU A 105 -18.17 -16.24 13.22
C LEU A 105 -19.26 -15.44 12.48
N LEU A 106 -18.87 -14.46 11.67
CA LEU A 106 -19.78 -13.68 10.86
C LEU A 106 -20.56 -14.55 9.86
N ASP A 107 -19.86 -15.44 9.16
CA ASP A 107 -20.47 -16.33 8.15
C ASP A 107 -21.39 -17.37 8.77
N SER A 108 -21.05 -17.84 9.98
CA SER A 108 -21.86 -18.86 10.68
C SER A 108 -23.24 -18.36 11.07
N LYS A 109 -23.44 -17.04 11.17
CA LYS A 109 -24.65 -16.40 11.73
C LYS A 109 -25.06 -16.94 13.11
N LYS A 110 -24.15 -17.62 13.83
CA LYS A 110 -24.44 -18.30 15.11
C LYS A 110 -25.02 -17.37 16.17
N TYR A 111 -24.64 -16.10 16.12
CA TYR A 111 -25.07 -15.08 17.09
C TYR A 111 -26.13 -14.12 16.52
N GLY A 112 -26.75 -14.46 15.39
CA GLY A 112 -27.73 -13.63 14.71
C GLY A 112 -27.09 -12.49 13.91
N GLU A 113 -27.83 -11.38 13.76
CA GLU A 113 -27.43 -10.22 12.98
C GLU A 113 -26.41 -9.35 13.71
N ILE A 114 -25.43 -8.81 12.96
CA ILE A 114 -24.49 -7.82 13.49
C ILE A 114 -25.27 -6.52 13.75
N ARG A 115 -25.20 -6.02 15.00
CA ARG A 115 -25.84 -4.75 15.38
C ARG A 115 -24.86 -3.58 15.48
N SER A 116 -23.62 -3.83 15.86
CA SER A 116 -22.59 -2.80 16.04
C SER A 116 -21.17 -3.39 15.95
N ALA A 117 -20.18 -2.53 15.76
CA ALA A 117 -18.76 -2.89 15.77
C ALA A 117 -17.94 -1.77 16.45
N MET A 118 -16.85 -2.16 17.12
CA MET A 118 -15.88 -1.24 17.72
C MET A 118 -14.47 -1.66 17.30
N GLY A 119 -13.66 -0.70 16.88
CA GLY A 119 -12.24 -0.88 16.61
C GLY A 119 -11.40 0.01 17.52
N LEU A 120 -10.37 -0.56 18.15
CA LEU A 120 -9.39 0.19 18.94
C LEU A 120 -8.02 -0.04 18.34
N VAL A 121 -7.38 1.05 17.90
CA VAL A 121 -5.98 1.04 17.44
C VAL A 121 -5.23 2.07 18.26
N ALA A 122 -4.51 1.61 19.28
CA ALA A 122 -3.77 2.43 20.23
C ALA A 122 -2.26 2.29 20.01
N TRP A 123 -1.80 2.47 18.77
CA TRP A 123 -0.39 2.39 18.45
C TRP A 123 0.34 3.66 18.86
N ASP A 124 1.37 3.51 19.69
CA ASP A 124 2.29 4.60 19.98
C ASP A 124 3.28 4.80 18.81
N ARG A 125 3.44 6.06 18.42
CA ARG A 125 4.38 6.54 17.40
C ARG A 125 4.99 7.82 17.96
N HIS A 126 6.23 7.71 18.44
CA HIS A 126 6.98 8.87 18.93
C HIS A 126 7.09 9.96 17.87
N GLY A 127 7.23 11.22 18.30
CA GLY A 127 7.30 12.39 17.40
C GLY A 127 8.35 12.27 16.29
N THR A 128 9.47 11.57 16.54
CA THR A 128 10.52 11.28 15.57
C THR A 128 10.04 10.47 14.36
N TYR A 129 8.97 9.69 14.50
CA TYR A 129 8.33 8.99 13.38
C TYR A 129 7.79 9.97 12.33
N TYR A 130 7.22 11.09 12.78
CA TYR A 130 6.63 12.12 11.92
C TYR A 130 7.68 13.14 11.47
N THR A 131 8.61 13.51 12.35
CA THR A 131 9.60 14.55 12.05
C THR A 131 10.87 14.02 11.39
N GLY A 132 11.12 12.71 11.43
CA GLY A 132 12.31 12.07 10.84
C GLY A 132 12.25 11.89 9.32
N SER A 133 11.21 12.37 8.64
CA SER A 133 11.07 12.31 7.20
C SER A 133 10.43 13.57 6.64
N ASP A 134 10.72 13.90 5.40
CA ASP A 134 10.22 15.14 4.79
C ASP A 134 8.71 15.11 4.46
N TRP A 135 8.10 13.91 4.46
CA TRP A 135 6.73 13.71 3.97
C TRP A 135 5.72 13.26 5.03
N ARG A 136 6.16 12.64 6.14
CA ARG A 136 5.26 12.24 7.24
C ARG A 136 4.89 13.43 8.13
N GLY A 137 3.80 13.30 8.88
CA GLY A 137 3.28 14.29 9.82
C GLY A 137 2.60 15.50 9.18
N ARG A 138 2.47 15.55 7.85
CA ARG A 138 1.95 16.71 7.12
C ARG A 138 0.71 16.35 6.32
N TYR A 139 -0.27 17.24 6.33
CA TYR A 139 -1.52 17.04 5.59
C TYR A 139 -1.28 16.93 4.08
N ALA A 140 -0.44 17.82 3.52
CA ALA A 140 -0.18 17.90 2.09
C ALA A 140 0.54 16.67 1.49
N THR A 141 1.25 15.87 2.29
CA THR A 141 2.12 14.80 1.79
C THR A 141 1.83 13.42 2.38
N GLU A 142 1.40 13.33 3.65
CA GLU A 142 0.97 12.07 4.26
C GLU A 142 -0.55 11.90 4.23
N GLY A 143 -1.30 13.01 4.27
CA GLY A 143 -2.78 13.02 4.29
C GLY A 143 -3.40 12.99 5.69
N GLY A 144 -2.62 13.24 6.76
CA GLY A 144 -3.19 13.42 8.11
C GLY A 144 -2.66 12.51 9.23
N GLY A 145 -1.41 12.01 9.14
CA GLY A 145 -0.75 11.34 10.27
C GLY A 145 -1.41 10.03 10.68
N CYS A 146 -1.77 9.90 11.96
CA CYS A 146 -2.27 8.65 12.55
C CYS A 146 -3.56 8.09 11.92
N ILE A 147 -4.43 8.95 11.37
CA ILE A 147 -5.74 8.51 10.87
C ILE A 147 -5.63 7.85 9.49
N ILE A 148 -4.63 8.26 8.69
CA ILE A 148 -4.43 7.75 7.33
C ILE A 148 -3.36 6.65 7.24
N ASN A 149 -2.51 6.53 8.25
CA ASN A 149 -1.35 5.65 8.28
C ASN A 149 -1.65 4.31 8.95
#